data_AF-A0A378TPS6-F1
#
_entry.id   AF-A0A378TPS6-F1
#
_cell.length_a   1.000
_cell.length_b   1.000
_cell.length_c   1.000
_cell.angle_alpha   90.00
_cell.angle_beta   90.00
_cell.angle_gamma   90.00
#
_symmetry.space_group_name_H-M   'P 1'
#
loop_
_entity.id
_entity.type
_entity.pdbx_description
1 polymer ?
#
loop_
_entity_poly.entity_id
_entity_poly.type
_entity_poly.pdbx_seq_one_letter_code
_entity_poly.pdbx_strand_id
1 'polypeptide(L)'
;MRFYVSIAFLDIREAVEVARAADELGFDGIGIPDHVVNLETLATPYPYTDDGRRRWKPFTPWPDPWVMIGALAPVTTRVRFITTVYIPAMREPYSAAKAIGTAAVLAAGRLDLGWGWAGAATSSNCWAGRSSDAVPAPTRC
;
A
#
# COMPACT_ATOMS: atom_id res chain seq x y z
N MET A 1 -9.11 -0.93 -18.44
CA MET A 1 -8.51 0.05 -17.50
C MET A 1 -9.13 -0.19 -16.13
N ARG A 2 -8.37 -0.10 -15.03
CA ARG A 2 -8.88 -0.27 -13.65
C ARG A 2 -8.61 0.98 -12.82
N PHE A 3 -9.53 1.33 -11.93
CA PHE A 3 -9.49 2.53 -11.10
C PHE A 3 -9.49 2.19 -9.61
N TYR A 4 -8.57 2.80 -8.87
CA TYR A 4 -8.38 2.56 -7.44
C TYR A 4 -8.51 3.86 -6.65
N VAL A 5 -9.04 3.75 -5.44
CA VAL A 5 -9.07 4.84 -4.46
C VAL A 5 -7.94 4.63 -3.46
N SER A 6 -7.03 5.59 -3.30
CA SER A 6 -6.04 5.53 -2.22
C SER A 6 -6.62 6.14 -0.95
N ILE A 7 -6.45 5.47 0.18
CA ILE A 7 -6.81 6.03 1.50
C ILE A 7 -5.64 6.78 2.16
N ALA A 8 -4.56 7.03 1.43
CA ALA A 8 -3.44 7.83 1.93
C ALA A 8 -3.94 9.24 2.31
N PHE A 9 -3.48 9.73 3.46
CA PHE A 9 -3.78 11.07 4.00
C PHE A 9 -5.23 11.32 4.45
N LEU A 10 -6.11 10.33 4.39
CA LEU A 10 -7.47 10.45 4.93
C LEU A 10 -7.48 10.32 6.46
N ASP A 11 -8.53 10.84 7.13
CA ASP A 11 -8.79 10.42 8.51
C ASP A 11 -9.17 8.93 8.49
N ILE A 12 -8.50 8.13 9.33
CA ILE A 12 -8.67 6.68 9.40
C ILE A 12 -10.14 6.32 9.68
N ARG A 13 -10.88 7.15 10.42
CA ARG A 13 -12.30 6.92 10.74
C ARG A 13 -13.21 7.04 9.52
N GLU A 14 -12.81 7.78 8.50
CA GLU A 14 -13.58 7.96 7.27
C GLU A 14 -13.37 6.80 6.29
N ALA A 15 -12.32 6.00 6.47
CA ALA A 15 -11.94 4.95 5.53
C ALA A 15 -13.05 3.90 5.32
N VAL A 16 -13.87 3.62 6.34
CA VAL A 16 -14.99 2.68 6.24
C VAL A 16 -16.05 3.19 5.25
N GLU A 17 -16.45 4.45 5.39
CA GLU A 17 -17.45 5.06 4.51
C GLU A 17 -16.91 5.27 3.10
N VAL A 18 -15.64 5.66 2.96
CA VAL A 18 -14.98 5.74 1.65
C VAL A 18 -14.92 4.37 0.98
N ALA A 19 -14.64 3.30 1.72
CA ALA A 19 -14.61 1.96 1.16
C ALA A 19 -15.98 1.49 0.68
N ARG A 20 -17.05 1.75 1.46
CA ARG A 20 -18.43 1.48 1.05
C ARG A 20 -18.79 2.23 -0.22
N ALA A 21 -18.54 3.54 -0.23
CA ALA A 21 -18.82 4.37 -1.41
C ALA A 21 -18.03 3.91 -2.64
N ALA A 22 -16.74 3.57 -2.50
CA ALA A 22 -15.94 3.03 -3.59
C ALA A 22 -16.52 1.69 -4.12
N ASP A 23 -16.98 0.83 -3.22
CA ASP A 23 -17.65 -0.44 -3.56
C ASP A 23 -19.02 -0.21 -4.23
N GLU A 24 -19.79 0.78 -3.83
CA GLU A 24 -21.08 1.09 -4.48
C GLU A 24 -20.90 1.74 -5.86
N LEU A 25 -19.89 2.60 -5.99
CA LEU A 25 -19.64 3.39 -7.21
C LEU A 25 -18.91 2.64 -8.33
N GLY A 26 -18.54 1.38 -8.12
CA GLY A 26 -17.93 0.58 -9.19
C GLY A 26 -16.40 0.62 -9.24
N PHE A 27 -15.70 1.16 -8.24
CA PHE A 27 -14.23 1.15 -8.25
C PHE A 27 -13.68 -0.29 -8.20
N ASP A 28 -12.49 -0.48 -8.78
CA ASP A 28 -11.82 -1.78 -8.83
C ASP A 28 -11.12 -2.13 -7.52
N GLY A 29 -10.67 -1.12 -6.77
CA GLY A 29 -10.02 -1.38 -5.49
C GLY A 29 -9.61 -0.17 -4.65
N ILE A 30 -9.01 -0.49 -3.51
CA ILE A 30 -8.58 0.43 -2.47
C ILE A 30 -7.10 0.22 -2.19
N GLY A 31 -6.32 1.29 -2.29
CA GLY A 31 -4.89 1.31 -2.01
C GLY A 31 -4.59 1.75 -0.57
N ILE A 32 -3.88 0.91 0.17
CA ILE A 32 -3.52 1.13 1.58
C ILE A 32 -1.99 1.21 1.71
N PRO A 33 -1.43 2.37 2.09
CA PRO A 33 0.00 2.52 2.29
C PRO A 33 0.46 1.93 3.63
N ASP A 34 1.69 1.43 3.68
CA ASP A 34 2.31 0.89 4.90
C ASP A 34 3.50 1.77 5.31
N HIS A 35 3.34 2.51 6.40
CA HIS A 35 4.41 3.31 7.00
C HIS A 35 4.51 2.97 8.49
N VAL A 36 5.47 2.10 8.83
CA VAL A 36 5.71 1.66 10.20
C VAL A 36 6.36 2.76 11.04
N VAL A 37 7.27 3.52 10.42
CA VAL A 37 8.01 4.60 11.08
C VAL A 37 7.98 5.83 10.18
N ASN A 38 7.68 6.98 10.78
CA ASN A 38 7.84 8.27 10.14
C ASN A 38 8.89 9.07 10.91
N LEU A 39 9.93 9.50 10.21
CA LEU A 39 11.01 10.27 10.83
C LEU A 39 10.51 11.66 11.20
N GLU A 40 10.81 12.16 12.39
CA GLU A 40 10.46 13.53 12.76
C GLU A 40 11.19 14.54 11.87
N THR A 41 12.51 14.37 11.74
CA THR A 41 13.41 15.16 10.90
C THR A 41 14.03 14.31 9.80
N LEU A 42 14.04 14.82 8.56
CA LEU A 42 14.70 14.18 7.43
C LEU A 42 16.03 14.90 7.18
N ALA A 43 17.16 14.21 7.42
CA ALA A 43 18.49 14.78 7.18
C ALA A 43 18.92 14.71 5.71
N THR A 44 18.32 13.78 4.94
CA THR A 44 18.58 13.61 3.51
C THR A 44 17.43 14.18 2.68
N PRO A 45 17.69 14.74 1.49
CA PRO A 45 16.63 15.20 0.60
C PRO A 45 15.70 14.05 0.19
N TYR A 46 14.40 14.31 0.22
CA TYR A 46 13.39 13.36 -0.24
C TYR A 46 13.47 13.21 -1.77
N PRO A 47 13.65 11.99 -2.32
CA PRO A 47 14.01 11.79 -3.73
C PRO A 47 12.87 12.04 -4.72
N TYR A 48 11.63 12.21 -4.25
CA TYR A 48 10.43 12.29 -5.10
C TYR A 48 9.81 13.69 -5.16
N THR A 49 10.57 14.72 -4.76
CA THR A 49 10.17 16.13 -4.77
C THR A 49 11.36 16.99 -5.14
N ASP A 50 11.16 17.96 -6.03
CA ASP A 50 12.24 18.83 -6.54
C ASP A 50 12.92 19.65 -5.43
N ASP A 51 12.19 20.03 -4.39
CA ASP A 51 12.68 20.78 -3.24
C ASP A 51 13.28 19.90 -2.13
N GLY A 52 13.30 18.57 -2.34
CA GLY A 52 13.78 17.60 -1.36
C GLY A 52 12.93 17.50 -0.09
N ARG A 53 11.74 18.11 -0.03
CA ARG A 53 10.87 18.05 1.14
C ARG A 53 9.87 16.91 0.99
N ARG A 54 9.69 16.10 2.03
CA ARG A 54 8.64 15.07 2.03
C ARG A 54 7.25 15.67 1.79
N ARG A 55 6.38 14.87 1.16
CA ARG A 55 5.01 15.26 0.79
C ARG A 55 4.01 15.25 1.95
N TRP A 56 4.43 14.83 3.15
CA TRP A 56 3.55 14.63 4.31
C TRP A 56 4.16 15.19 5.59
N LYS A 57 3.34 15.32 6.63
CA LYS A 57 3.75 15.86 7.94
C LYS A 57 4.37 14.73 8.80
N PRO A 58 5.23 15.06 9.78
CA PRO A 58 5.83 14.04 10.65
C PRO A 58 4.81 13.20 11.42
N PHE A 59 3.66 13.78 11.77
CA PHE A 59 2.60 13.10 12.50
C PHE A 59 1.41 12.72 11.62
N THR A 60 1.63 12.55 10.30
CA THR A 60 0.59 12.00 9.43
C THR A 60 0.21 10.60 9.91
N PRO A 61 -1.08 10.33 10.16
CA PRO A 61 -1.52 9.02 10.59
C PRO A 61 -1.42 8.03 9.44
N TRP A 62 -0.66 6.96 9.64
CA TRP A 62 -0.54 5.87 8.69
C TRP A 62 -1.11 4.60 9.34
N PRO A 63 -2.30 4.16 8.92
CA PRO A 63 -2.92 2.98 9.52
C PRO A 63 -2.19 1.71 9.10
N ASP A 64 -2.22 0.70 9.97
CA ASP A 64 -1.71 -0.63 9.62
C ASP A 64 -2.58 -1.25 8.51
N PRO A 65 -1.98 -1.72 7.41
CA PRO A 65 -2.75 -2.20 6.25
C PRO A 65 -3.60 -3.44 6.58
N TRP A 66 -3.12 -4.32 7.45
CA TRP A 66 -3.81 -5.57 7.77
C TRP A 66 -5.00 -5.32 8.69
N VAL A 67 -4.85 -4.41 9.65
CA VAL A 67 -5.96 -3.93 10.49
C VAL A 67 -7.02 -3.25 9.61
N MET A 68 -6.61 -2.41 8.66
CA MET A 68 -7.54 -1.77 7.74
C MET A 68 -8.29 -2.78 6.88
N ILE A 69 -7.61 -3.75 6.28
CA ILE A 69 -8.29 -4.79 5.48
C ILE A 69 -9.28 -5.57 6.36
N GLY A 70 -8.93 -5.87 7.61
CA GLY A 70 -9.85 -6.51 8.56
C GLY A 70 -11.12 -5.69 8.83
N ALA A 71 -11.03 -4.36 8.84
CA ALA A 71 -12.17 -3.48 9.03
C ALA A 71 -12.98 -3.23 7.74
N LEU A 72 -12.31 -3.14 6.59
CA LEU A 72 -12.93 -2.76 5.32
C LEU A 72 -13.50 -3.95 4.56
N ALA A 73 -12.88 -5.13 4.63
CA ALA A 73 -13.34 -6.30 3.89
C ALA A 73 -14.78 -6.74 4.21
N PRO A 74 -15.25 -6.73 5.48
CA PRO A 74 -16.62 -7.12 5.81
C PRO A 74 -17.70 -6.15 5.32
N VAL A 75 -17.34 -4.89 5.06
CA VAL A 75 -18.29 -3.85 4.62
C VAL A 75 -18.29 -3.64 3.10
N THR A 76 -17.53 -4.45 2.37
CA THR A 76 -17.45 -4.39 0.90
C THR A 76 -17.63 -5.77 0.27
N THR A 77 -18.03 -5.79 -1.01
CA THR A 77 -18.37 -7.01 -1.73
C THR A 77 -17.53 -7.24 -3.00
N ARG A 78 -16.98 -6.19 -3.60
CA ARG A 78 -16.33 -6.26 -4.92
C ARG A 78 -14.93 -5.66 -4.95
N VAL A 79 -14.70 -4.54 -4.26
CA VAL A 79 -13.39 -3.85 -4.28
C VAL A 79 -12.27 -4.79 -3.84
N ARG A 80 -11.15 -4.71 -4.55
CA ARG A 80 -9.90 -5.35 -4.18
C ARG A 80 -9.10 -4.45 -3.27
N PHE A 81 -8.33 -5.03 -2.36
CA PHE A 81 -7.40 -4.31 -1.50
C PHE A 81 -5.99 -4.50 -2.02
N ILE A 82 -5.23 -3.41 -2.12
CA ILE A 82 -3.84 -3.46 -2.52
C ILE A 82 -2.96 -2.66 -1.55
N THR A 83 -1.82 -3.23 -1.15
CA THR A 83 -0.84 -2.49 -0.37
C THR A 83 0.06 -1.63 -1.26
N THR A 84 0.24 -0.36 -0.92
CA THR A 84 0.94 0.64 -1.77
C THR A 84 1.93 1.49 -0.95
N VAL A 85 3.05 0.96 -0.48
CA VAL A 85 3.66 -0.36 -0.70
C VAL A 85 3.92 -1.00 0.66
N TYR A 86 3.73 -2.31 0.80
CA TYR A 86 4.04 -3.06 2.02
C TYR A 86 5.56 -3.23 2.19
N ILE A 87 6.08 -3.02 3.41
CA ILE A 87 7.51 -3.07 3.69
C ILE A 87 7.81 -4.31 4.55
N PRO A 88 7.98 -5.51 3.93
CA PRO A 88 8.15 -6.76 4.67
C PRO A 88 9.42 -6.78 5.54
N ALA A 89 10.46 -6.01 5.16
CA ALA A 89 11.73 -5.97 5.88
C ALA A 89 11.62 -5.40 7.30
N MET A 90 10.55 -4.66 7.61
CA MET A 90 10.29 -4.12 8.95
C MET A 90 9.43 -5.04 9.82
N ARG A 91 9.14 -6.26 9.36
CA ARG A 91 8.22 -7.18 10.01
C ARG A 91 8.89 -8.53 10.24
N GLU A 92 8.49 -9.20 11.31
CA GLU A 92 8.86 -10.60 11.52
C GLU A 92 8.13 -11.47 10.47
N PRO A 93 8.82 -12.31 9.68
CA PRO A 93 8.24 -13.03 8.55
C PRO A 93 7.03 -13.91 8.89
N TYR A 94 7.03 -14.62 10.01
CA TYR A 94 5.91 -15.50 10.39
C TYR A 94 4.67 -14.70 10.78
N SER A 95 4.88 -13.61 11.52
CA SER A 95 3.82 -12.66 11.92
C SER A 95 3.22 -11.97 10.70
N ALA A 96 4.07 -11.54 9.75
CA ALA A 96 3.64 -10.98 8.48
C ALA A 96 2.80 -11.99 7.67
N ALA A 97 3.30 -13.23 7.52
CA ALA A 97 2.58 -14.28 6.81
C ALA A 97 1.21 -14.58 7.45
N LYS A 98 1.14 -14.61 8.80
CA LYS A 98 -0.11 -14.82 9.54
C LYS A 98 -1.12 -13.69 9.29
N ALA A 99 -0.67 -12.44 9.34
CA ALA A 99 -1.51 -11.28 9.09
C ALA A 99 -2.01 -11.25 7.64
N ILE A 100 -1.12 -11.44 6.67
CA ILE A 100 -1.46 -11.48 5.24
C ILE A 100 -2.46 -12.61 4.95
N GLY A 101 -2.22 -13.80 5.48
CA GLY A 101 -3.12 -14.95 5.29
C GLY A 101 -4.50 -14.70 5.88
N THR A 102 -4.58 -14.09 7.06
CA THR A 102 -5.86 -13.73 7.70
C THR A 102 -6.60 -12.68 6.88
N ALA A 103 -5.89 -11.64 6.41
CA ALA A 103 -6.46 -10.61 5.55
C ALA A 103 -6.96 -11.17 4.21
N ALA A 104 -6.24 -12.11 3.60
CA ALA A 104 -6.64 -12.75 2.34
C ALA A 104 -7.95 -13.53 2.47
N VAL A 105 -8.14 -14.22 3.61
CA VAL A 105 -9.38 -14.95 3.93
C VAL A 105 -10.54 -13.98 4.17
N LEU A 106 -10.35 -12.94 4.98
CA LEU A 106 -11.38 -11.92 5.22
C LEU A 106 -11.79 -11.18 3.94
N ALA A 107 -10.83 -10.91 3.06
CA ALA A 107 -11.06 -10.30 1.77
C ALA A 107 -11.63 -11.28 0.72
N ALA A 108 -11.86 -12.56 1.05
CA ALA A 108 -12.37 -13.57 0.12
C ALA A 108 -11.62 -13.61 -1.23
N GLY A 109 -10.28 -13.53 -1.21
CA GLY A 109 -9.44 -13.51 -2.42
C GLY A 109 -9.36 -12.15 -3.14
N ARG A 110 -9.94 -11.10 -2.56
CA ARG A 110 -9.85 -9.71 -3.05
C ARG A 110 -8.60 -8.98 -2.52
N LEU A 111 -7.49 -9.67 -2.30
CA LEU A 111 -6.23 -9.08 -1.82
C LEU A 111 -5.14 -9.17 -2.88
N ASP A 112 -4.49 -8.03 -3.16
CA ASP A 112 -3.27 -7.91 -3.96
C ASP A 112 -2.12 -7.40 -3.08
N LEU A 113 -1.01 -8.12 -3.05
CA LEU A 113 0.15 -7.76 -2.23
C LEU A 113 1.17 -6.95 -3.05
N GLY A 114 1.07 -5.63 -2.98
CA GLY A 114 2.13 -4.74 -3.46
C GLY A 114 3.20 -4.58 -2.38
N TRP A 115 4.39 -5.15 -2.59
CA TRP A 115 5.50 -5.10 -1.65
C TRP A 115 6.74 -4.46 -2.28
N GLY A 116 7.63 -3.93 -1.44
CA GLY A 116 8.82 -3.26 -1.90
C GLY A 116 9.70 -2.78 -0.77
N TRP A 117 10.75 -2.06 -1.15
CA TRP A 117 11.77 -1.55 -0.24
C TRP A 117 11.58 -0.05 -0.03
N ALA A 118 11.46 0.37 1.24
CA ALA A 118 11.44 1.79 1.59
C ALA A 118 12.87 2.33 1.68
N GLY A 119 13.53 2.44 0.53
CA GLY A 119 14.84 3.09 0.43
C GLY A 119 14.69 4.60 0.50
N ALA A 120 15.31 5.24 1.49
CA ALA A 120 15.72 6.63 1.35
C ALA A 120 16.83 6.68 0.30
N ALA A 121 16.48 6.99 -0.95
CA ALA A 121 17.39 7.45 -1.99
C ALA A 121 18.80 6.82 -2.04
N THR A 122 18.91 5.50 -2.18
CA THR A 122 20.12 4.89 -2.76
C THR A 122 19.68 3.81 -3.71
N SER A 123 19.61 4.18 -5.00
CA SER A 123 19.67 3.35 -6.21
C SER A 123 18.82 2.06 -6.29
N SER A 124 18.06 1.96 -7.39
CA SER A 124 17.40 0.77 -7.97
C SER A 124 15.94 0.46 -7.57
N ASN A 125 15.02 1.34 -7.97
CA ASN A 125 13.62 0.94 -8.21
C ASN A 125 13.45 0.46 -9.66
N CYS A 126 13.75 -0.82 -9.92
CA CYS A 126 13.19 -1.54 -11.07
C CYS A 126 11.81 -2.08 -10.67
N TRP A 127 10.79 -1.22 -10.73
CA TRP A 127 9.40 -1.66 -10.59
C TRP A 127 8.93 -2.17 -11.95
N ALA A 128 9.20 -3.45 -12.24
CA ALA A 128 8.60 -4.15 -13.36
C ALA A 128 7.40 -4.94 -12.85
N GLY A 129 6.20 -4.38 -13.03
CA GLY A 129 4.98 -5.17 -13.05
C GLY A 129 5.12 -6.25 -14.12
N ARG A 130 5.25 -7.51 -13.71
CA ARG A 130 5.14 -8.66 -14.61
C ARG A 130 3.72 -9.19 -14.54
N SER A 131 2.87 -8.72 -15.45
CA SER A 131 1.81 -9.58 -15.99
C SER A 131 2.48 -10.74 -16.73
N SER A 132 1.87 -11.92 -16.69
CA SER A 132 2.41 -13.22 -17.11
C SER A 132 2.84 -13.36 -18.58
N ASP A 133 2.73 -12.33 -19.42
CA ASP A 133 2.86 -12.47 -20.88
C ASP A 133 3.74 -11.37 -21.53
N ALA A 134 5.04 -11.33 -21.22
CA ALA A 134 6.00 -10.57 -22.03
C ALA A 134 7.44 -11.11 -21.97
N VAL A 135 8.03 -11.30 -23.14
CA VAL A 135 9.40 -11.75 -23.46
C VAL A 135 10.47 -10.82 -22.83
N PRO A 136 11.63 -11.33 -22.37
CA PRO A 136 12.61 -10.53 -21.64
C PRO A 136 13.43 -9.65 -22.58
N ALA A 137 13.44 -8.33 -22.32
CA ALA A 137 14.45 -7.41 -22.84
C ALA A 137 15.47 -7.08 -21.72
N PRO A 138 16.74 -6.80 -22.07
CA PRO A 138 17.86 -7.00 -21.17
C PRO A 138 17.94 -5.93 -20.08
N THR A 139 18.01 -6.41 -18.85
CA THR A 139 18.40 -5.66 -17.65
C THR A 139 19.81 -5.10 -17.79
N ARG A 140 19.98 -3.79 -17.65
CA ARG A 140 21.22 -3.20 -17.18
C ARG A 140 20.98 -2.54 -15.84
N CYS A 141 21.64 -3.10 -14.82
CA CYS A 141 22.05 -2.37 -13.63
C CYS A 141 23.12 -1.34 -14.01
#